data_AF-A0A7X5INJ9-F1
#
_entry.id   AF-A0A7X5INJ9-F1
#
_cell.length_a   1.000
_cell.length_b   1.000
_cell.length_c   1.000
_cell.angle_alpha   90.00
_cell.angle_beta   90.00
_cell.angle_gamma   90.00
#
_symmetry.space_group_name_H-M   'P 1'
#
loop_
_entity.id
_entity.type
_entity.pdbx_description
1 polymer ?
#
loop_
_entity_poly.entity_id
_entity_poly.type
_entity_poly.pdbx_seq_one_letter_code
_entity_poly.pdbx_strand_id
1 'polypeptide(L)'
;MYRTCPYCGSNLDPGETCDCKKEPEAVTPKRIVTREDWERARDFIKAANPGDLVVEENVDEMRDSVPPASMKAGYLQAGEPYSHELDSESGRWRATYMTFRMVGRDWQYCGCCFLGGTEQPQALTDRLNRESGERRL
;
A
#
# COMPACT_ATOMS: atom_id res chain seq x y z
N MET A 1 2.63 -26.64 26.82
CA MET A 1 3.41 -25.86 27.80
C MET A 1 3.43 -24.43 27.29
N TYR A 2 2.90 -23.47 28.04
CA TYR A 2 2.96 -22.05 27.64
C TYR A 2 4.36 -21.50 27.91
N ARG A 3 4.76 -20.46 27.18
CA ARG A 3 6.00 -19.71 27.47
C ARG A 3 5.63 -18.30 27.88
N THR A 4 6.33 -17.74 28.85
CA THR A 4 6.12 -16.34 29.26
C THR A 4 7.08 -15.42 28.50
N CYS A 5 6.58 -14.33 27.93
CA CYS A 5 7.41 -13.33 27.27
C CYS A 5 8.36 -12.69 28.29
N PRO A 6 9.69 -12.69 28.06
CA PRO A 6 10.65 -12.12 29.01
C PRO A 6 10.61 -10.59 29.07
N TYR A 7 9.87 -9.94 28.17
CA TYR A 7 9.83 -8.48 28.06
C TYR A 7 8.57 -7.86 28.65
N CYS A 8 7.40 -8.45 28.42
CA CYS A 8 6.12 -7.94 28.93
C CYS A 8 5.41 -8.87 29.92
N GLY A 9 5.89 -10.12 30.09
CA GLY A 9 5.29 -11.08 31.01
C GLY A 9 4.02 -11.78 30.50
N SER A 10 3.63 -11.59 29.23
CA SER A 10 2.47 -12.29 28.64
C SER A 10 2.71 -13.80 28.51
N ASN A 11 1.72 -14.62 28.85
CA ASN A 11 1.76 -16.06 28.60
C ASN A 11 1.33 -16.32 27.14
N LEU A 12 2.22 -16.95 26.39
CA LEU A 12 2.07 -17.24 24.96
C LEU A 12 1.81 -18.73 24.77
N ASP A 13 0.85 -19.04 23.90
CA ASP A 13 0.53 -20.41 23.53
C ASP A 13 1.64 -21.04 22.65
N PRO A 14 1.71 -22.39 22.57
CA PRO A 14 2.67 -23.06 21.69
C PRO A 14 2.51 -22.61 20.23
N GLY A 15 3.54 -21.91 19.72
CA GLY A 15 3.56 -21.36 18.35
C GLY A 15 3.29 -19.86 18.24
N GLU A 16 2.83 -19.23 19.33
CA GLU A 16 2.52 -17.80 19.34
C GLU A 16 3.77 -16.93 19.56
N THR A 17 3.86 -15.80 18.85
CA THR A 17 4.96 -14.84 18.99
C THR A 17 4.46 -13.57 19.65
N CYS A 18 5.17 -13.10 20.67
CA CYS A 18 4.82 -11.87 21.36
C CYS A 18 5.21 -10.66 20.52
N ASP A 19 4.30 -9.69 20.45
CA ASP A 19 4.39 -8.45 19.70
C ASP A 19 4.66 -7.22 20.59
N CYS A 20 4.92 -7.40 21.89
CA CYS A 20 5.16 -6.31 22.85
C CYS A 20 6.32 -5.34 22.49
N LYS A 21 7.16 -5.74 21.52
CA LYS A 21 8.28 -4.94 21.00
C LYS A 21 8.12 -4.56 19.53
N LYS A 22 7.00 -4.90 18.89
CA LYS A 22 6.71 -4.32 17.57
C LYS A 22 6.59 -2.83 17.79
N GLU A 23 7.43 -2.06 17.10
CA GLU A 23 7.16 -0.64 16.94
C GLU A 23 5.74 -0.53 16.40
N PRO A 24 4.90 0.37 16.94
CA PRO A 24 3.59 0.60 16.33
C PRO A 24 3.88 0.94 14.86
N GLU A 25 3.34 0.14 13.94
CA GLU A 25 3.33 0.48 12.53
C GLU A 25 2.89 1.94 12.48
N ALA A 26 3.76 2.81 11.96
CA ALA A 26 3.54 4.25 12.03
C ALA A 26 2.14 4.51 11.46
N VAL A 27 1.20 4.88 12.33
CA VAL A 27 -0.15 5.24 11.92
C VAL A 27 0.00 6.60 11.28
N THR A 28 0.38 6.62 10.00
CA THR A 28 0.28 7.81 9.19
C THR A 28 -1.18 8.25 9.29
N PRO A 29 -1.45 9.50 9.73
CA PRO A 29 -2.82 9.98 9.74
C PRO A 29 -3.35 9.83 8.32
N LYS A 30 -4.41 9.03 8.17
CA LYS A 30 -5.01 8.73 6.88
C LYS A 30 -5.56 10.03 6.29
N ARG A 31 -4.74 10.71 5.50
CA ARG A 31 -5.13 11.90 4.75
C ARG A 31 -6.09 11.47 3.66
N ILE A 32 -7.06 12.32 3.36
CA ILE A 32 -7.90 12.14 2.17
C ILE A 32 -7.23 12.89 1.02
N VAL A 33 -6.78 12.15 0.02
CA VAL A 33 -6.19 12.68 -1.22
C VAL A 33 -7.32 13.14 -2.12
N THR A 34 -7.35 14.43 -2.39
CA THR A 34 -8.37 15.10 -3.20
C THR A 34 -7.97 15.18 -4.68
N ARG A 35 -8.91 15.59 -5.53
CA ARG A 35 -8.62 15.97 -6.92
C ARG A 35 -7.52 17.04 -7.01
N GLU A 36 -7.59 18.08 -6.19
CA GLU A 36 -6.61 19.18 -6.19
C GLU A 36 -5.19 18.71 -5.83
N ASP A 37 -5.07 17.72 -4.94
CA ASP A 37 -3.78 17.12 -4.61
C ASP A 37 -3.14 16.45 -5.83
N TRP A 38 -3.93 15.67 -6.56
CA TRP A 38 -3.46 15.02 -7.78
C TRP A 38 -3.09 16.05 -8.85
N GLU A 39 -3.95 17.03 -9.12
CA GLU A 39 -3.69 18.08 -10.11
C GLU A 39 -2.40 18.86 -9.80
N ARG A 40 -2.19 19.20 -8.53
CA ARG A 40 -0.97 19.89 -8.06
C ARG A 40 0.27 19.03 -8.23
N ALA A 41 0.20 17.73 -7.91
CA ALA A 41 1.33 16.82 -8.03
C ALA A 41 1.65 16.43 -9.48
N ARG A 42 0.66 16.52 -10.38
CA ARG A 42 0.71 16.10 -11.81
C ARG A 42 0.98 14.61 -12.03
N ASP A 43 1.08 13.86 -10.94
CA ASP A 43 1.35 12.43 -10.88
C ASP A 43 0.71 11.92 -9.58
N PHE A 44 -0.24 10.98 -9.68
CA PHE A 44 -0.99 10.50 -8.52
C PHE A 44 -0.08 9.84 -7.49
N ILE A 45 0.98 9.17 -7.93
CA ILE A 45 1.92 8.46 -7.04
C ILE A 45 2.76 9.45 -6.23
N LYS A 46 2.87 10.71 -6.68
CA LYS A 46 3.47 11.80 -5.91
C LYS A 46 2.48 12.50 -4.98
N ALA A 47 1.17 12.36 -5.21
CA ALA A 47 0.11 12.98 -4.42
C ALA A 47 -0.31 12.16 -3.19
N ALA A 48 -0.09 10.83 -3.25
CA ALA A 48 -0.64 9.86 -2.32
C ALA A 48 0.42 8.85 -1.86
N ASN A 49 0.41 8.52 -0.58
CA ASN A 49 1.18 7.42 -0.01
C ASN A 49 0.29 6.20 0.21
N PRO A 50 0.85 4.97 0.15
CA PRO A 50 0.13 3.78 0.60
C PRO A 50 -0.45 3.99 2.01
N GLY A 51 -1.75 3.74 2.17
CA GLY A 51 -2.49 3.96 3.41
C GLY A 51 -3.39 5.21 3.39
N ASP A 52 -3.12 6.18 2.53
CA ASP A 52 -3.97 7.36 2.37
C ASP A 52 -5.37 6.98 1.86
N LEU A 53 -6.38 7.71 2.33
CA LEU A 53 -7.72 7.64 1.78
C LEU A 53 -7.77 8.45 0.48
N VAL A 54 -8.68 8.08 -0.41
CA VAL A 54 -8.81 8.69 -1.73
C VAL A 54 -10.29 8.97 -1.96
N VAL A 55 -10.60 10.17 -2.45
CA VAL A 55 -11.97 10.49 -2.87
C VAL A 55 -12.43 9.57 -4.00
N GLU A 56 -13.69 9.15 -3.98
CA GLU A 56 -14.25 8.21 -4.96
C GLU A 56 -14.08 8.70 -6.40
N GLU A 57 -14.20 10.01 -6.65
CA GLU A 57 -14.01 10.62 -7.97
C GLU A 57 -12.63 10.34 -8.59
N ASN A 58 -11.57 10.23 -7.78
CA ASN A 58 -10.23 9.93 -8.28
C ASN A 58 -10.11 8.45 -8.65
N VAL A 59 -10.74 7.57 -7.87
CA VAL A 59 -10.77 6.13 -8.14
C VAL A 59 -11.60 5.83 -9.39
N ASP A 60 -12.71 6.52 -9.56
CA ASP A 60 -13.57 6.42 -10.74
C ASP A 60 -12.86 6.84 -12.03
N GLU A 61 -12.09 7.93 -12.02
CA GLU A 61 -11.29 8.31 -13.19
C GLU A 61 -10.25 7.25 -13.56
N MET A 62 -9.57 6.66 -12.58
CA MET A 62 -8.62 5.57 -12.83
C MET A 62 -9.31 4.32 -13.39
N ARG A 63 -10.54 4.04 -12.95
CA ARG A 63 -11.37 2.92 -13.43
C ARG A 63 -11.85 3.14 -14.86
N ASP A 64 -12.28 4.35 -15.19
CA ASP A 64 -13.04 4.64 -16.40
C ASP A 64 -12.15 5.14 -17.57
N SER A 65 -10.86 5.37 -17.32
CA SER A 65 -9.89 5.77 -18.35
C SER A 65 -9.52 4.63 -19.31
N VAL A 66 -9.24 3.44 -18.78
CA VAL A 66 -8.91 2.22 -19.54
C VAL A 66 -9.42 0.98 -18.80
N PRO A 67 -9.61 -0.18 -19.48
CA PRO A 67 -10.01 -1.41 -18.79
C PRO A 67 -9.07 -1.72 -17.60
N PRO A 68 -9.60 -1.96 -16.40
CA PRO A 68 -8.76 -2.21 -15.23
C PRO A 68 -8.01 -3.53 -15.34
N ALA A 69 -6.81 -3.59 -14.78
CA ALA A 69 -6.03 -4.84 -14.73
C ALA A 69 -6.72 -5.89 -13.84
N SER A 70 -7.43 -5.42 -12.81
CA SER A 70 -8.24 -6.25 -11.93
C SER A 70 -9.30 -5.40 -11.24
N MET A 71 -10.53 -5.91 -11.15
CA MET A 71 -11.63 -5.22 -10.49
C MET A 71 -12.59 -6.23 -9.85
N LYS A 72 -12.95 -5.98 -8.59
CA LYS A 72 -13.96 -6.74 -7.82
C LYS A 72 -14.60 -5.80 -6.80
N ALA A 73 -15.66 -6.24 -6.12
CA ALA A 73 -16.31 -5.43 -5.09
C ALA A 73 -15.28 -4.94 -4.05
N GLY A 74 -15.10 -3.62 -3.95
CA GLY A 74 -14.17 -2.98 -3.03
C GLY A 74 -12.70 -3.07 -3.39
N TYR A 75 -12.37 -3.29 -4.66
CA TYR A 75 -10.98 -3.38 -5.11
C TYR A 75 -10.84 -2.97 -6.57
N LEU A 76 -9.79 -2.18 -6.85
CA LEU A 76 -9.44 -1.73 -8.19
C LEU A 76 -7.92 -1.77 -8.39
N GLN A 77 -7.48 -2.29 -9.52
CA GLN A 77 -6.16 -2.03 -10.08
C GLN A 77 -6.32 -1.31 -11.42
N ALA A 78 -5.67 -0.15 -11.56
CA ALA A 78 -5.66 0.60 -12.80
C ALA A 78 -5.12 -0.25 -13.97
N GLY A 79 -5.54 0.04 -15.20
CA GLY A 79 -5.27 -0.81 -16.36
C GLY A 79 -3.80 -0.95 -16.72
N GLU A 80 -3.06 0.16 -16.69
CA GLU A 80 -1.65 0.18 -17.10
C GLU A 80 -0.70 -0.17 -15.95
N PRO A 81 0.36 -0.95 -16.21
CA PRO A 81 1.40 -1.21 -15.23
C PRO A 81 2.18 0.07 -14.95
N TYR A 82 2.45 0.34 -13.67
CA TYR A 82 3.33 1.42 -13.26
C TYR A 82 4.80 1.05 -13.42
N SER A 83 5.17 -0.15 -12.98
CA SER A 83 6.56 -0.63 -13.02
C SER A 83 6.63 -2.15 -13.11
N HIS A 84 7.85 -2.69 -13.09
CA HIS A 84 8.12 -4.11 -12.96
C HIS A 84 9.11 -4.30 -11.82
N GLU A 85 8.75 -5.14 -10.86
CA GLU A 85 9.57 -5.39 -9.67
C GLU A 85 9.87 -6.88 -9.55
N LEU A 86 11.02 -7.20 -8.96
CA LEU A 86 11.37 -8.58 -8.63
C LEU A 86 10.52 -9.00 -7.42
N ASP A 87 9.65 -9.98 -7.63
CA ASP A 87 8.91 -10.62 -6.56
C ASP A 87 9.83 -11.59 -5.82
N SER A 88 10.11 -11.29 -4.55
CA SER A 88 11.02 -12.08 -3.72
C SER A 88 10.48 -13.47 -3.40
N GLU A 89 9.17 -13.68 -3.45
CA GLU A 89 8.55 -14.97 -3.19
C GLU A 89 8.67 -15.89 -4.41
N SER A 90 8.31 -15.40 -5.60
CA SER A 90 8.35 -16.20 -6.83
C SER A 90 9.68 -16.15 -7.58
N GLY A 91 10.56 -15.20 -7.25
CA GLY A 91 11.82 -14.95 -7.96
C GLY A 91 11.64 -14.41 -9.38
N ARG A 92 10.45 -13.93 -9.73
CA ARG A 92 10.10 -13.47 -11.08
C ARG A 92 9.87 -11.95 -11.10
N TRP A 93 10.26 -11.33 -12.21
CA TRP A 93 9.84 -9.97 -12.49
C TRP A 93 8.36 -9.95 -12.82
N ARG A 94 7.60 -9.13 -12.09
CA ARG A 94 6.15 -8.99 -12.24
C ARG A 94 5.78 -7.52 -12.34
N ALA A 95 4.78 -7.22 -13.16
CA ALA A 95 4.24 -5.88 -13.27
C ALA A 95 3.54 -5.45 -11.96
N THR A 96 3.66 -4.18 -11.61
CA THR A 96 2.95 -3.54 -10.50
C THR A 96 1.92 -2.55 -11.02
N TYR A 97 0.78 -2.45 -10.36
CA TYR A 97 -0.37 -1.65 -10.77
C TYR A 97 -0.82 -0.76 -9.62
N MET A 98 -1.18 0.47 -9.92
CA MET A 98 -1.80 1.37 -8.96
C MET A 98 -3.08 0.72 -8.41
N THR A 99 -3.12 0.52 -7.10
CA THR A 99 -4.09 -0.35 -6.44
C THR A 99 -4.88 0.41 -5.37
N PHE A 100 -6.19 0.18 -5.33
CA PHE A 100 -7.09 0.73 -4.33
C PHE A 100 -7.94 -0.37 -3.70
N ARG A 101 -8.28 -0.22 -2.42
CA ARG A 101 -9.22 -1.09 -1.71
C ARG A 101 -10.22 -0.28 -0.88
N MET A 102 -11.41 -0.81 -0.67
CA MET A 102 -12.35 -0.23 0.28
C MET A 102 -11.96 -0.56 1.72
N VAL A 103 -11.99 0.45 2.60
CA VAL A 103 -11.86 0.33 4.05
C VAL A 103 -13.05 1.02 4.69
N GLY A 104 -14.00 0.24 5.20
CA GLY A 104 -15.29 0.78 5.65
C GLY A 104 -16.11 1.25 4.45
N ARG A 105 -16.28 2.56 4.31
CA ARG A 105 -16.98 3.20 3.17
C ARG A 105 -16.07 4.04 2.28
N ASP A 106 -14.78 4.10 2.63
CA ASP A 106 -13.82 4.97 1.95
C ASP A 106 -12.85 4.12 1.12
N TRP A 107 -12.34 4.70 0.04
CA TRP A 107 -11.25 4.10 -0.73
C TRP A 107 -9.92 4.42 -0.09
N GLN A 108 -9.03 3.42 -0.03
CA GLN A 108 -7.65 3.55 0.41
C GLN A 108 -6.70 3.19 -0.72
N TYR A 109 -5.67 4.01 -0.93
CA TYR A 109 -4.58 3.72 -1.84
C TYR A 109 -3.62 2.69 -1.22
N CYS A 110 -3.31 1.62 -1.94
CA CYS A 110 -2.42 0.54 -1.49
C CYS A 110 -0.99 0.67 -2.02
N GLY A 111 -0.71 1.69 -2.85
CA GLY A 111 0.52 1.75 -3.62
C GLY A 111 0.39 1.07 -4.98
N CYS A 112 1.55 0.82 -5.59
CA CYS A 112 1.67 0.02 -6.81
C CYS A 112 1.96 -1.44 -6.47
N CYS A 113 0.90 -2.25 -6.40
CA CYS A 113 0.96 -3.64 -5.96
C CYS A 113 1.11 -4.60 -7.15
N PHE A 114 1.64 -5.81 -6.91
CA PHE A 114 1.53 -6.88 -7.91
C PHE A 114 0.07 -7.20 -8.23
N LEU A 115 -0.18 -7.77 -9.41
CA LEU A 115 -1.54 -8.15 -9.85
C LEU A 115 -2.25 -9.00 -8.78
N GLY A 116 -3.44 -8.56 -8.36
CA GLY A 116 -4.27 -9.20 -7.34
C GLY A 116 -3.88 -8.94 -5.88
N GLY A 117 -2.74 -8.27 -5.63
CA GLY A 117 -2.27 -7.93 -4.29
C GLY A 117 -2.83 -6.62 -3.76
N THR A 118 -2.53 -6.31 -2.49
CA THR A 118 -2.89 -5.06 -1.80
C THR A 118 -1.71 -4.45 -1.04
N GLU A 119 -0.49 -4.92 -1.32
CA GLU A 119 0.74 -4.46 -0.69
C GLU A 119 1.76 -4.10 -1.78
N GLN A 120 2.38 -2.94 -1.63
CA GLN A 120 3.44 -2.50 -2.53
C GLN A 120 4.74 -3.26 -2.24
N PRO A 121 5.48 -3.75 -3.27
CA PRO A 121 6.77 -4.40 -3.05
C PRO A 121 7.76 -3.47 -2.35
N GLN A 122 8.49 -3.97 -1.35
CA GLN A 122 9.43 -3.16 -0.56
C GLN A 122 10.49 -2.48 -1.44
N ALA A 123 11.00 -3.16 -2.47
CA ALA A 123 11.98 -2.61 -3.39
C ALA A 123 11.48 -1.34 -4.10
N LEU A 124 10.19 -1.31 -4.44
CA LEU A 124 9.55 -0.14 -5.04
C LEU A 124 9.37 0.98 -4.02
N THR A 125 8.94 0.66 -2.81
CA THR A 125 8.88 1.62 -1.69
C THR A 125 10.23 2.29 -1.48
N ASP A 126 11.31 1.51 -1.40
CA ASP A 126 12.66 2.04 -1.21
C ASP A 126 13.12 2.90 -2.39
N ARG A 127 12.70 2.60 -3.62
CA ARG A 127 13.00 3.41 -4.80
C ARG A 127 12.26 4.75 -4.76
N LEU A 128 10.95 4.73 -4.53
CA LEU A 128 10.12 5.93 -4.48
C LEU A 128 10.55 6.87 -3.34
N ASN A 129 10.91 6.34 -2.18
CA ASN A 129 11.41 7.15 -1.06
C ASN A 129 12.73 7.86 -1.42
N ARG A 130 13.63 7.20 -2.17
CA ARG A 130 14.88 7.80 -2.66
C ARG A 130 14.62 8.91 -3.68
N GLU A 131 13.64 8.73 -4.55
CA GLU A 131 13.26 9.71 -5.59
C GLU A 131 12.58 10.94 -4.99
N SER A 132 11.75 10.77 -3.96
CA SER A 132 11.05 11.86 -3.26
C SER A 132 11.96 12.71 -2.37
N GLY A 133 13.22 12.35 -2.18
CA GLY A 133 14.20 13.21 -1.51
C GLY A 133 14.10 13.26 0.01
N GLU A 134 13.56 12.22 0.66
CA GLU A 134 13.82 11.98 2.09
C GLU A 134 15.28 11.52 2.27
N ARG A 135 16.21 12.46 2.14
CA ARG A 135 17.56 12.30 2.67
C ARG A 135 17.40 12.14 4.19
N ARG A 136 17.61 10.92 4.70
CA ARG A 136 17.96 10.71 6.10
C ARG A 136 19.06 11.72 6.46
N LEU A 137 18.77 12.61 7.40
CA LEU A 137 19.80 13.32 8.17
C LEU A 137 20.69 12.29 8.86
#